data_AF-A0A923CBY8-F1
#
_entry.id   AF-A0A923CBY8-F1
#
_cell.length_a   1.000
_cell.length_b   1.000
_cell.length_c   1.000
_cell.angle_alpha   90.00
_cell.angle_beta   90.00
_cell.angle_gamma   90.00
#
_symmetry.space_group_name_H-M   'P 1'
#
loop_
_entity.id
_entity.type
_entity.pdbx_description
1 polymer ?
#
loop_
_entity_poly.entity_id
_entity_poly.type
_entity_poly.pdbx_seq_one_letter_code
_entity_poly.pdbx_strand_id
1 'polypeptide(L)'
;MQTLGNVVMFQSTTPPPADQLPKDEEDDRLICPEVIIADGGAAVRVQSGQDSGGLRHQISILNVARECTPTGNGGFRLKVGVEGRVLLGPAGGPGNYGATLTTLVTRGTTQLARRAARVGGTVEAGQGGTDFSHVEDGIVVPAGRGEVEIIVGLGTGAATPARSRRR
;
A
#
# COMPACT_ATOMS: atom_id res chain seq x y z
N MET A 1 22.99 27.49 -49.65
CA MET A 1 24.21 26.88 -49.07
C MET A 1 23.88 26.11 -47.77
N GLN A 2 22.96 25.14 -47.82
CA GLN A 2 22.63 24.28 -46.65
C GLN A 2 22.70 22.78 -46.98
N THR A 3 22.97 22.44 -48.24
CA THR A 3 22.84 21.09 -48.78
C THR A 3 24.09 20.23 -48.59
N LEU A 4 25.26 20.83 -48.39
CA LEU A 4 26.53 20.09 -48.26
C LEU A 4 26.71 19.48 -46.86
N GLY A 5 26.16 20.09 -45.81
CA GLY A 5 26.28 19.57 -44.44
C GLY A 5 25.47 18.29 -44.20
N ASN A 6 24.29 18.17 -44.82
CA ASN A 6 23.40 17.03 -44.60
C ASN A 6 23.85 15.75 -45.33
N VAL A 7 24.56 15.86 -46.46
CA VAL A 7 25.00 14.69 -47.25
C VAL A 7 26.17 13.95 -46.59
N VAL A 8 27.05 14.66 -45.85
CA VAL A 8 28.21 14.04 -45.19
C VAL A 8 27.81 13.25 -43.94
N MET A 9 26.74 13.66 -43.24
CA MET A 9 26.33 13.00 -41.99
C MET A 9 25.25 11.92 -42.18
N PHE A 10 24.37 12.02 -43.19
CA PHE A 10 23.16 11.19 -43.25
C PHE A 10 22.98 10.35 -44.53
N GLN A 11 23.92 10.37 -45.48
CA GLN A 11 23.86 9.64 -46.78
C GLN A 11 22.49 9.71 -47.51
N SER A 12 21.67 10.73 -47.24
CA SER A 12 20.29 10.84 -47.73
C SER A 12 19.91 12.30 -47.96
N THR A 13 19.21 12.58 -49.05
CA THR A 13 18.75 13.94 -49.44
C THR A 13 17.41 14.33 -48.85
N THR A 14 16.78 13.45 -48.06
CA THR A 14 15.46 13.67 -47.48
C THR A 14 15.61 13.77 -45.96
N PRO A 15 15.25 14.90 -45.33
CA PRO A 15 15.21 15.00 -43.88
C PRO A 15 14.27 13.92 -43.33
N PRO A 16 14.65 13.14 -42.32
CA PRO A 16 13.72 12.24 -41.68
C PRO A 16 12.54 13.07 -41.15
N PRO A 17 11.29 12.58 -41.27
CA PRO A 17 10.12 13.26 -40.70
C PRO A 17 10.38 13.58 -39.23
N ALA A 18 10.13 14.84 -38.81
CA ALA A 18 10.35 15.30 -37.44
C ALA A 18 9.51 14.56 -36.37
N ASP A 19 8.55 13.73 -36.80
CA ASP A 19 7.68 12.90 -35.97
C ASP A 19 8.27 11.53 -35.58
N GLN A 20 9.57 11.29 -35.83
CA GLN A 20 10.23 10.03 -35.44
C GLN A 20 10.87 10.05 -34.04
N LEU A 21 10.80 11.15 -33.30
CA LEU A 21 10.99 11.02 -31.86
C LEU A 21 9.84 10.15 -31.34
N PRO A 22 10.11 9.05 -30.61
CA PRO A 22 9.09 8.45 -29.78
C PRO A 22 8.51 9.61 -28.98
N LYS A 23 7.25 10.00 -29.28
CA LYS A 23 6.50 10.86 -28.39
C LYS A 23 6.45 10.07 -27.12
N ASP A 24 7.28 10.48 -26.19
CA ASP A 24 7.61 9.68 -25.05
C ASP A 24 6.30 9.18 -24.43
N GLU A 25 6.28 7.89 -24.13
CA GLU A 25 5.29 7.21 -23.30
C GLU A 25 5.41 7.76 -21.84
N GLU A 26 5.50 9.08 -21.71
CA GLU A 26 5.72 9.86 -20.51
C GLU A 26 4.41 10.36 -19.91
N ASP A 27 3.36 10.53 -20.71
CA ASP A 27 2.09 11.13 -20.25
C ASP A 27 1.17 10.15 -19.50
N ASP A 28 1.50 8.85 -19.48
CA ASP A 28 0.69 7.81 -18.81
C ASP A 28 1.50 6.98 -17.78
N ARG A 29 2.67 7.46 -17.34
CA ARG A 29 3.37 6.82 -16.21
C ARG A 29 2.62 7.14 -14.92
N LEU A 30 1.61 6.32 -14.63
CA LEU A 30 0.87 6.35 -13.37
C LEU A 30 1.87 6.22 -12.21
N ILE A 31 2.12 7.33 -11.52
CA ILE A 31 2.88 7.33 -10.28
C ILE A 31 1.94 6.82 -9.20
N CYS A 32 2.15 5.56 -8.82
CA CYS A 32 1.44 5.00 -7.69
C CYS A 32 1.87 5.79 -6.43
N PRO A 33 0.96 6.17 -5.52
CA PRO A 33 1.31 6.89 -4.29
C PRO A 33 1.97 5.99 -3.24
N GLU A 34 2.80 6.55 -2.36
CA GLU A 34 3.42 5.81 -1.25
C GLU A 34 2.40 5.34 -0.21
N VAL A 35 2.73 4.23 0.47
CA VAL A 35 1.96 3.73 1.60
C VAL A 35 2.58 4.25 2.89
N ILE A 36 1.80 5.02 3.64
CA ILE A 36 2.15 5.61 4.93
C ILE A 36 1.61 4.70 6.03
N ILE A 37 2.43 4.41 7.03
CA ILE A 37 1.97 3.75 8.24
C ILE A 37 1.45 4.82 9.20
N ALA A 38 0.20 4.70 9.64
CA ALA A 38 -0.42 5.63 10.57
C ALA A 38 0.38 5.73 11.88
N ASP A 39 0.42 6.92 12.46
CA ASP A 39 1.07 7.16 13.75
C ASP A 39 0.51 6.24 14.83
N GLY A 40 1.39 5.52 15.52
CA GLY A 40 1.02 4.50 16.51
C GLY A 40 0.36 3.23 15.93
N GLY A 41 0.15 3.18 14.61
CA GLY A 41 -0.44 2.04 13.88
C GLY A 41 0.58 1.01 13.39
N ALA A 42 1.89 1.24 13.58
CA ALA A 42 2.92 0.30 13.16
C ALA A 42 2.94 -0.99 13.99
N ALA A 43 2.55 -0.91 15.26
CA ALA A 43 2.50 -2.06 16.15
C ALA A 43 1.43 -1.90 17.25
N VAL A 44 0.80 -3.02 17.59
CA VAL A 44 -0.12 -3.14 18.72
C VAL A 44 0.51 -4.06 19.75
N ARG A 45 0.61 -3.57 20.99
CA ARG A 45 1.10 -4.34 22.13
C ARG A 45 -0.03 -4.61 23.11
N VAL A 46 -0.13 -5.84 23.57
CA VAL A 46 -1.01 -6.21 24.67
C VAL A 46 -0.14 -6.58 25.86
N GLN A 47 -0.16 -5.72 26.88
CA GLN A 47 0.62 -5.90 28.10
C GLN A 47 -0.23 -5.61 29.35
N SER A 48 0.12 -6.24 30.46
CA SER A 48 -0.38 -5.90 31.80
C SER A 48 0.65 -5.09 32.56
N GLY A 49 0.25 -3.98 33.18
CA GLY A 49 1.16 -3.10 33.92
C GLY A 49 2.08 -2.26 33.02
N GLN A 50 2.96 -1.48 33.66
CA GLN A 50 3.95 -0.66 32.96
C GLN A 50 5.24 -1.42 32.58
N ASP A 51 5.56 -2.51 33.27
CA ASP A 51 6.82 -3.23 33.07
C ASP A 51 6.79 -4.16 31.85
N SER A 52 7.94 -4.32 31.19
CA SER A 52 8.07 -5.20 30.02
C SER A 52 7.82 -6.68 30.33
N GLY A 53 7.89 -7.08 31.60
CA GLY A 53 7.55 -8.44 32.04
C GLY A 53 6.08 -8.81 31.83
N GLY A 54 5.19 -7.82 31.74
CA GLY A 54 3.76 -8.05 31.51
C GLY A 54 3.35 -8.12 30.04
N LEU A 55 4.29 -8.06 29.09
CA LEU A 55 3.99 -8.15 27.66
C LEU A 55 3.48 -9.54 27.31
N ARG A 56 2.25 -9.64 26.82
CA ARG A 56 1.65 -10.90 26.37
C ARG A 56 2.00 -11.17 24.92
N HIS A 57 1.78 -10.18 24.05
CA HIS A 57 2.14 -10.27 22.65
C HIS A 57 2.26 -8.88 22.00
N GLN A 58 2.97 -8.85 20.88
CA GLN A 58 3.05 -7.71 19.99
C GLN A 58 2.69 -8.16 18.57
N ILE A 59 1.92 -7.34 17.86
CA ILE A 59 1.66 -7.50 16.43
C ILE A 59 2.21 -6.28 15.73
N SER A 60 3.06 -6.45 14.74
CA SER A 60 3.72 -5.34 14.02
C SER A 60 3.65 -5.51 12.52
N ILE A 61 3.54 -4.38 11.81
CA ILE A 61 3.77 -4.31 10.37
C ILE A 61 5.29 -4.38 10.14
N LEU A 62 5.71 -5.26 9.25
CA LEU A 62 7.11 -5.43 8.84
C LEU A 62 7.34 -4.74 7.49
N ASN A 63 6.50 -5.05 6.50
CA ASN A 63 6.61 -4.52 5.15
C ASN A 63 5.23 -4.09 4.64
N VAL A 64 5.25 -3.11 3.74
CA VAL A 64 4.08 -2.66 3.00
C VAL A 64 4.39 -2.67 1.51
N ALA A 65 3.40 -2.98 0.69
CA ALA A 65 3.51 -3.04 -0.75
C ALA A 65 2.28 -2.39 -1.40
N ARG A 66 2.46 -1.91 -2.63
CA ARG A 66 1.43 -1.23 -3.39
C ARG A 66 1.52 -1.60 -4.85
N GLU A 67 0.38 -1.84 -5.46
CA GLU A 67 0.26 -2.11 -6.88
C GLU A 67 -0.85 -1.22 -7.44
N CYS A 68 -0.52 -0.40 -8.43
CA CYS A 68 -1.50 0.43 -9.11
C CYS A 68 -1.63 -0.02 -10.57
N THR A 69 -2.85 -0.39 -10.96
CA THR A 69 -3.18 -0.73 -12.34
C THR A 69 -3.99 0.41 -12.97
N PRO A 70 -3.49 1.09 -14.03
CA PRO A 70 -4.25 2.15 -14.69
C PRO A 70 -5.61 1.65 -15.19
N THR A 71 -6.67 2.45 -15.02
CA THR A 71 -7.99 2.17 -15.59
C THR A 71 -8.26 2.95 -16.88
N GLY A 72 -7.30 3.76 -17.32
CA GLY A 72 -7.48 4.79 -18.34
C GLY A 72 -8.01 6.11 -17.76
N ASN A 73 -7.85 7.19 -18.52
CA ASN A 73 -8.32 8.54 -18.20
C ASN A 73 -7.75 9.13 -16.89
N GLY A 74 -6.56 8.70 -16.46
CA GLY A 74 -5.90 9.18 -15.23
C GLY A 74 -6.41 8.56 -13.91
N GLY A 75 -7.24 7.52 -13.96
CA GLY A 75 -7.65 6.73 -12.79
C GLY A 75 -6.87 5.41 -12.66
N PHE A 76 -6.96 4.76 -11.50
CA PHE A 76 -6.30 3.48 -11.26
C PHE A 76 -7.03 2.58 -10.25
N ARG A 77 -6.77 1.26 -10.34
CA ARG A 77 -7.10 0.27 -9.31
C ARG A 77 -5.89 0.07 -8.42
N LEU A 78 -6.11 0.08 -7.12
CA LEU A 78 -5.08 -0.05 -6.10
C LEU A 78 -5.21 -1.38 -5.38
N LYS A 79 -4.08 -2.06 -5.23
CA LYS A 79 -3.87 -3.11 -4.24
C LYS A 79 -2.87 -2.66 -3.20
N VAL A 80 -3.13 -3.01 -1.94
CA VAL A 80 -2.25 -2.71 -0.81
C VAL A 80 -1.92 -4.02 -0.12
N GLY A 81 -0.64 -4.39 -0.12
CA GLY A 81 -0.11 -5.53 0.60
C GLY A 81 0.47 -5.08 1.94
N VAL A 82 0.23 -5.85 2.99
CA VAL A 82 0.80 -5.65 4.32
C VAL A 82 1.32 -6.98 4.82
N GLU A 83 2.61 -7.03 5.15
CA GLU A 83 3.25 -8.13 5.84
C GLU A 83 3.48 -7.72 7.29
N GLY A 84 3.27 -8.65 8.21
CA GLY A 84 3.53 -8.40 9.61
C GLY A 84 3.85 -9.67 10.37
N ARG A 85 4.10 -9.49 11.66
CA ARG A 85 4.47 -10.57 12.57
C ARG A 85 3.76 -10.43 13.91
N VAL A 86 3.35 -11.57 14.44
CA VAL A 86 2.94 -11.75 15.83
C VAL A 86 4.15 -12.28 16.60
N LEU A 87 4.49 -11.64 17.72
CA LEU A 87 5.52 -12.10 18.66
C LEU A 87 4.92 -12.25 20.05
N LEU A 88 5.23 -13.36 20.72
CA LEU A 88 4.91 -13.57 22.13
C LEU A 88 5.88 -12.78 23.01
N GLY A 89 5.34 -12.16 24.05
CA GLY A 89 6.14 -11.59 25.13
C GLY A 89 6.34 -12.58 26.27
N PRO A 90 7.07 -12.19 27.33
CA PRO A 90 7.37 -13.07 28.46
C PRO A 90 6.13 -13.60 29.21
N ALA A 91 5.03 -12.85 29.19
CA ALA A 91 3.75 -13.26 29.78
C ALA A 91 2.78 -13.88 28.75
N GLY A 92 3.27 -14.15 27.53
CA GLY A 92 2.54 -14.75 26.43
C GLY A 92 2.59 -16.28 26.44
N GLY A 93 1.67 -16.90 25.71
CA GLY A 93 1.64 -18.35 25.52
C GLY A 93 1.06 -18.73 24.15
N PRO A 94 0.96 -20.02 23.82
CA PRO A 94 0.36 -20.47 22.58
C PRO A 94 -1.11 -20.02 22.46
N GLY A 95 -1.55 -19.70 21.25
CA GLY A 95 -2.91 -19.20 21.01
C GLY A 95 -3.09 -18.47 19.70
N ASN A 96 -4.32 -17.98 19.47
CA ASN A 96 -4.67 -17.18 18.30
C ASN A 96 -4.60 -15.69 18.62
N TYR A 97 -3.85 -14.94 17.81
CA TYR A 97 -3.59 -13.53 18.00
C TYR A 97 -4.01 -12.73 16.78
N GLY A 98 -4.50 -11.50 16.99
CA GLY A 98 -4.78 -10.63 15.87
C GLY A 98 -4.95 -9.16 16.23
N ALA A 99 -4.92 -8.32 15.19
CA ALA A 99 -5.19 -6.89 15.21
C ALA A 99 -6.12 -6.53 14.05
N THR A 100 -6.75 -5.36 14.12
CA THR A 100 -7.52 -4.82 12.99
C THR A 100 -6.59 -3.97 12.15
N LEU A 101 -6.31 -4.41 10.94
CA LEU A 101 -5.63 -3.61 9.93
C LEU A 101 -6.66 -2.69 9.27
N THR A 102 -6.40 -1.38 9.27
CA THR A 102 -7.18 -0.39 8.55
C THR A 102 -6.38 0.10 7.36
N THR A 103 -7.02 0.20 6.20
CA THR A 103 -6.47 0.83 4.99
C THR A 103 -7.36 2.00 4.61
N LEU A 104 -6.80 3.20 4.59
CA LEU A 104 -7.48 4.44 4.27
C LEU A 104 -6.83 5.02 3.01
N VAL A 105 -7.66 5.45 2.07
CA VAL A 105 -7.20 6.14 0.86
C VAL A 105 -7.88 7.49 0.80
N THR A 106 -7.09 8.55 0.78
CA THR A 106 -7.54 9.94 0.79
C THR A 106 -7.03 10.68 -0.44
N ARG A 107 -7.72 11.78 -0.77
CA ARG A 107 -7.26 12.80 -1.70
C ARG A 107 -7.48 14.17 -1.07
N GLY A 108 -6.41 14.78 -0.58
CA GLY A 108 -6.51 15.91 0.34
C GLY A 108 -7.43 15.57 1.53
N THR A 109 -8.52 16.32 1.69
CA THR A 109 -9.50 16.08 2.77
C THR A 109 -10.58 15.05 2.44
N THR A 110 -10.61 14.53 1.21
CA THR A 110 -11.66 13.60 0.76
C THR A 110 -11.25 12.15 0.99
N GLN A 111 -12.06 11.39 1.74
CA GLN A 111 -11.89 9.94 1.85
C GLN A 111 -12.42 9.24 0.60
N LEU A 112 -11.55 8.58 -0.15
CA LEU A 112 -11.90 7.77 -1.32
C LEU A 112 -12.31 6.34 -0.92
N ALA A 113 -11.56 5.73 -0.01
CA ALA A 113 -11.85 4.38 0.47
C ALA A 113 -11.41 4.20 1.92
N ARG A 114 -12.12 3.34 2.66
CA ARG A 114 -11.71 2.84 3.96
C ARG A 114 -12.06 1.36 4.07
N ARG A 115 -11.06 0.53 4.33
CA ARG A 115 -11.18 -0.93 4.51
C ARG A 115 -10.65 -1.31 5.88
N ALA A 116 -11.20 -2.37 6.44
CA ALA A 116 -10.74 -2.95 7.69
C ALA A 116 -10.78 -4.47 7.59
N ALA A 117 -9.68 -5.12 7.98
CA ALA A 117 -9.54 -6.56 7.98
C ALA A 117 -8.89 -7.05 9.28
N ARG A 118 -9.19 -8.29 9.66
CA ARG A 118 -8.53 -8.94 10.78
C ARG A 118 -7.25 -9.59 10.28
N VAL A 119 -6.12 -9.24 10.89
CA VAL A 119 -4.80 -9.81 10.57
C VAL A 119 -4.19 -10.42 11.83
N GLY A 120 -3.24 -11.34 11.65
CA GLY A 120 -2.58 -12.08 12.72
C GLY A 120 -2.46 -13.56 12.37
N GLY A 121 -2.32 -14.39 13.39
CA GLY A 121 -2.15 -15.83 13.21
C GLY A 121 -2.09 -16.60 14.52
N THR A 122 -2.05 -17.91 14.39
CA THR A 122 -1.89 -18.85 15.50
C THR A 122 -0.41 -19.03 15.81
N VAL A 123 -0.03 -18.89 17.08
CA VAL A 123 1.30 -19.25 17.56
C VAL A 123 1.20 -20.59 18.28
N GLU A 124 1.89 -21.60 17.76
CA GLU A 124 1.88 -22.96 18.30
C GLU A 124 2.76 -23.11 19.54
N ALA A 125 2.59 -24.21 20.27
CA ALA A 125 3.44 -24.53 21.41
C ALA A 125 4.91 -24.63 21.01
N GLY A 126 5.79 -23.94 21.75
CA GLY A 126 7.23 -23.88 21.47
C GLY A 126 7.63 -22.86 20.41
N GLN A 127 6.69 -22.16 19.78
CA GLN A 127 6.99 -21.04 18.88
C GLN A 127 6.96 -19.70 19.62
N GLY A 128 7.86 -18.79 19.27
CA GLY A 128 7.89 -17.42 19.79
C GLY A 128 7.00 -16.43 19.01
N GLY A 129 6.46 -16.84 17.86
CA GLY A 129 5.70 -15.96 16.98
C GLY A 129 5.35 -16.59 15.64
N THR A 130 4.59 -15.87 14.83
CA THR A 130 4.20 -16.25 13.46
C THR A 130 4.12 -15.02 12.56
N ASP A 131 4.39 -15.21 11.27
CA ASP A 131 4.19 -14.18 10.23
C ASP A 131 2.76 -14.20 9.68
N PHE A 132 2.33 -13.08 9.13
CA PHE A 132 1.10 -12.96 8.37
C PHE A 132 1.28 -12.03 7.17
N SER A 133 0.49 -12.27 6.12
CA SER A 133 0.39 -11.40 4.95
C SER A 133 -1.07 -11.12 4.66
N HIS A 134 -1.40 -9.87 4.33
CA HIS A 134 -2.74 -9.44 3.95
C HIS A 134 -2.69 -8.57 2.72
N VAL A 135 -3.64 -8.77 1.80
CA VAL A 135 -3.78 -7.94 0.59
C VAL A 135 -5.19 -7.39 0.51
N GLU A 136 -5.31 -6.07 0.51
CA GLU A 136 -6.53 -5.36 0.13
C GLU A 136 -6.52 -5.10 -1.37
N ASP A 137 -7.51 -5.60 -2.08
CA ASP A 137 -7.68 -5.44 -3.54
C ASP A 137 -8.99 -4.72 -3.85
N GLY A 138 -9.13 -4.23 -5.09
CA GLY A 138 -10.37 -3.68 -5.63
C GLY A 138 -10.65 -2.26 -5.15
N ILE A 139 -9.64 -1.53 -4.67
CA ILE A 139 -9.78 -0.11 -4.34
C ILE A 139 -9.70 0.68 -5.65
N VAL A 140 -10.77 1.39 -6.02
CA VAL A 140 -10.79 2.21 -7.24
C VAL A 140 -10.51 3.66 -6.86
N VAL A 141 -9.46 4.23 -7.46
CA VAL A 141 -9.10 5.65 -7.31
C VAL A 141 -9.46 6.37 -8.61
N PRO A 142 -10.52 7.20 -8.62
CA PRO A 142 -10.93 7.92 -9.82
C PRO A 142 -9.90 8.99 -10.18
N ALA A 143 -9.83 9.36 -11.46
CA ALA A 143 -9.02 10.51 -11.88
C ALA A 143 -9.41 11.79 -11.13
N GLY A 144 -8.45 12.68 -10.91
CA GLY A 144 -8.73 13.97 -10.32
C GLY A 144 -7.47 14.70 -9.87
N ARG A 145 -7.65 15.96 -9.47
CA ARG A 145 -6.57 16.82 -9.01
C ARG A 145 -6.32 16.62 -7.52
N GLY A 146 -5.06 16.74 -7.12
CA GLY A 146 -4.62 16.60 -5.74
C GLY A 146 -3.92 15.28 -5.48
N GLU A 147 -3.09 15.29 -4.45
CA GLU A 147 -2.30 14.13 -4.02
C GLU A 147 -3.20 13.08 -3.39
N VAL A 148 -2.93 11.82 -3.74
CA VAL A 148 -3.59 10.66 -3.15
C VAL A 148 -2.66 10.09 -2.09
N GLU A 149 -3.19 9.82 -0.91
CA GLU A 149 -2.43 9.19 0.17
C GLU A 149 -3.03 7.82 0.48
N ILE A 150 -2.16 6.85 0.78
CA ILE A 150 -2.55 5.51 1.22
C ILE A 150 -2.03 5.36 2.63
N ILE A 151 -2.92 5.18 3.60
CA ILE A 151 -2.58 5.10 5.01
C ILE A 151 -3.00 3.72 5.52
N VAL A 152 -2.06 2.96 6.07
CA VAL A 152 -2.30 1.67 6.71
C VAL A 152 -2.00 1.74 8.20
N GLY A 153 -2.70 0.97 9.03
CA GLY A 153 -2.39 0.92 10.45
C GLY A 153 -3.11 -0.19 11.19
N LEU A 154 -2.43 -0.73 12.20
CA LEU A 154 -3.00 -1.66 13.15
C LEU A 154 -3.73 -0.91 14.26
N GLY A 155 -4.93 -1.34 14.59
CA GLY A 155 -5.72 -0.85 15.71
C GLY A 155 -6.11 -1.96 16.67
N THR A 156 -6.36 -1.58 17.92
CA THR A 156 -6.91 -2.45 18.99
C THR A 156 -8.44 -2.58 18.92
N GLY A 157 -9.12 -1.78 18.10
CA GLY A 157 -10.58 -1.83 17.93
C GLY A 157 -11.04 -2.95 16.98
N ALA A 158 -12.23 -3.50 17.21
CA ALA A 158 -12.86 -4.43 16.26
C ALA A 158 -13.07 -3.75 14.90
N ALA A 159 -12.82 -4.46 13.80
CA ALA A 159 -13.19 -4.01 12.46
C ALA A 159 -14.71 -3.76 12.44
N THR A 160 -15.15 -2.51 12.49
CA THR A 160 -16.56 -2.19 12.31
C THR A 160 -16.93 -2.64 10.89
N PRO A 161 -17.82 -3.63 10.71
CA PRO A 161 -18.21 -4.06 9.38
C PRO A 161 -18.79 -2.85 8.67
N ALA A 162 -18.31 -2.57 7.45
CA ALA A 162 -18.92 -1.57 6.59
C ALA A 162 -20.40 -1.94 6.46
N ARG A 163 -21.29 -1.16 7.08
CA ARG A 163 -22.73 -1.42 7.06
C ARG A 163 -23.16 -1.46 5.60
N SER A 164 -23.44 -2.66 5.11
CA SER A 164 -24.17 -2.89 3.88
C SER A 164 -25.45 -2.06 3.95
N ARG A 165 -25.51 -0.97 3.16
CA ARG A 165 -26.78 -0.30 2.88
C ARG A 165 -27.59 -1.28 2.03
N ARG A 166 -28.41 -2.10 2.70
CA ARG A 166 -29.49 -2.84 2.05
C ARG A 166 -30.38 -1.79 1.37
N ARG A 167 -30.44 -1.85 0.03
CA ARG A 167 -31.48 -1.20 -0.76
C ARG A 167 -32.77 -1.99 -0.61
#